data_AF-S3IWG5-F1
#
_entry.id   AF-S3IWG5-F1
#
_cell.length_a   1.000
_cell.length_b   1.000
_cell.length_c   1.000
_cell.angle_alpha   90.00
_cell.angle_beta   90.00
_cell.angle_gamma   90.00
#
_symmetry.space_group_name_H-M   'P 1'
#
loop_
_entity.id
_entity.type
_entity.pdbx_description
1 polymer ?
#
loop_
_entity_poly.entity_id
_entity_poly.type
_entity_poly.pdbx_seq_one_letter_code
_entity_poly.pdbx_strand_id
1 'polypeptide(L)'
;MEQQQYVAEVRYSVLRLEEQLMQKKKIYLFCSAGMSTSLLVTKMRAQAEKYEVPVEIEAFSEALANEKGKDADLVLLGPQIAYMQADIKKLLPTKPVEVIDSTLYGKVDGLGVLKAAVAAIKKAAAGS
;
A
#
# COMPACT_ATOMS: atom_id res chain seq x y z
N MET A 1 -29.78 -0.79 -34.53
CA MET A 1 -28.52 -1.46 -34.15
C MET A 1 -27.52 -0.46 -33.55
N GLU A 2 -27.25 0.69 -34.19
CA GLU A 2 -26.36 1.75 -33.67
C GLU A 2 -26.70 2.27 -32.26
N GLN A 3 -27.98 2.56 -31.98
CA GLN A 3 -28.41 3.05 -30.66
C GLN A 3 -28.11 2.07 -29.51
N GLN A 4 -28.15 0.77 -29.80
CA GLN A 4 -27.94 -0.27 -28.79
C GLN A 4 -26.46 -0.50 -28.48
N GLN A 5 -25.59 -0.25 -29.47
CA GLN A 5 -24.14 -0.26 -29.30
C GLN A 5 -23.64 0.94 -28.49
N TYR A 6 -24.20 2.14 -28.73
CA TYR A 6 -23.87 3.34 -27.94
C TYR A 6 -24.22 3.16 -26.45
N VAL A 7 -25.39 2.62 -26.15
CA VAL A 7 -25.79 2.34 -24.75
C VAL A 7 -24.86 1.32 -24.08
N ALA A 8 -24.38 0.32 -24.83
CA ALA A 8 -23.42 -0.65 -24.31
C ALA A 8 -22.04 -0.03 -24.02
N GLU A 9 -21.53 0.84 -24.91
CA GLU A 9 -20.26 1.54 -24.70
C GLU A 9 -20.33 2.52 -23.52
N VAL A 10 -21.44 3.26 -23.38
CA VAL A 10 -21.65 4.17 -22.24
C VAL A 10 -21.69 3.37 -20.94
N ARG A 11 -22.44 2.25 -20.89
CA ARG A 11 -22.48 1.38 -19.71
C ARG A 11 -21.11 0.81 -19.36
N TYR A 12 -20.34 0.37 -20.36
CA TYR A 12 -18.99 -0.14 -20.15
C TYR A 12 -18.04 0.95 -19.63
N SER A 13 -18.15 2.16 -20.16
CA SER A 13 -17.37 3.33 -19.70
C SER A 13 -17.69 3.71 -18.26
N VAL A 14 -18.97 3.69 -17.88
CA VAL A 14 -19.41 3.96 -16.50
C VAL A 14 -18.89 2.88 -15.54
N LEU A 15 -19.07 1.59 -15.88
CA LEU A 15 -18.54 0.47 -15.07
C LEU A 15 -17.02 0.56 -14.89
N ARG A 16 -16.29 0.91 -15.96
CA ARG A 16 -14.83 1.06 -15.91
C ARG A 16 -14.39 2.23 -15.04
N LEU A 17 -15.13 3.35 -15.07
CA LEU A 17 -14.88 4.50 -14.20
C LEU A 17 -15.14 4.16 -12.73
N GLU A 18 -16.22 3.42 -12.43
CA GLU A 18 -16.50 2.91 -11.08
C GLU A 18 -15.38 1.98 -10.59
N GLU A 19 -14.87 1.10 -11.46
CA GLU A 19 -13.76 0.19 -11.18
C GLU A 19 -12.43 0.93 -10.94
N GLN A 20 -12.16 1.99 -11.71
CA GLN A 20 -11.00 2.87 -11.53
C GLN A 20 -11.10 3.72 -10.26
N LEU A 21 -12.30 4.15 -9.87
CA LEU A 21 -12.55 4.80 -8.57
C LEU A 21 -12.37 3.83 -7.39
N MET A 22 -12.60 2.53 -7.59
CA MET A 22 -12.46 1.48 -6.57
C MET A 22 -11.05 0.88 -6.46
N GLN A 23 -10.06 1.34 -7.23
CA GLN A 23 -8.74 0.72 -7.21
C GLN A 23 -8.00 1.04 -5.90
N LYS A 24 -8.10 0.11 -4.93
CA LYS A 24 -7.40 0.22 -3.65
C LYS A 24 -5.89 0.16 -3.87
N LYS A 25 -5.17 1.09 -3.25
CA LYS A 25 -3.71 1.10 -3.25
C LYS A 25 -3.15 0.07 -2.28
N LYS A 26 -2.18 -0.73 -2.73
CA LYS A 26 -1.57 -1.82 -1.95
C LYS A 26 -0.39 -1.32 -1.12
N ILE A 27 -0.51 -1.37 0.19
CA ILE A 27 0.53 -1.03 1.17
C ILE A 27 0.99 -2.31 1.84
N TYR A 28 2.17 -2.81 1.48
CA TYR A 28 2.71 -4.06 2.00
C TYR A 28 3.85 -3.81 2.99
N LEU A 29 3.68 -4.32 4.21
CA LEU A 29 4.63 -4.23 5.30
C LEU A 29 5.49 -5.49 5.33
N PHE A 30 6.79 -5.34 5.45
CA PHE A 30 7.74 -6.44 5.63
C PHE A 30 8.45 -6.31 6.96
N CYS A 31 8.51 -7.39 7.73
CA CYS A 31 9.25 -7.47 8.99
C CYS A 31 9.88 -8.85 9.17
N SER A 32 10.74 -9.00 10.19
CA SER A 32 11.42 -10.25 10.54
C SER A 32 10.53 -11.31 11.23
N ALA A 33 9.26 -11.41 10.82
CA ALA A 33 8.18 -12.22 11.42
C ALA A 33 7.88 -11.89 12.91
N GLY A 34 6.69 -11.35 13.20
CA GLY A 34 6.26 -11.10 14.59
C GLY A 34 4.80 -10.69 14.77
N MET A 35 4.28 -10.90 15.98
CA MET A 35 2.91 -10.51 16.39
C MET A 35 2.68 -8.98 16.38
N SER A 36 3.74 -8.19 16.55
CA SER A 36 3.67 -6.72 16.62
C SER A 36 3.27 -6.07 15.30
N THR A 37 3.69 -6.63 14.16
CA THR A 37 3.32 -6.14 12.83
C THR A 37 1.84 -6.40 12.53
N SER A 38 1.31 -7.56 12.94
CA SER A 38 -0.11 -7.89 12.79
C SER A 38 -1.01 -6.91 13.55
N LEU A 39 -0.59 -6.48 14.75
CA LEU A 39 -1.33 -5.49 15.53
C LEU A 39 -1.31 -4.11 14.85
N LEU A 40 -0.15 -3.66 14.35
CA LEU A 40 -0.05 -2.39 13.63
C LEU A 40 -0.91 -2.41 12.36
N VAL A 41 -0.84 -3.46 11.54
CA VAL A 41 -1.68 -3.61 10.34
C VAL A 41 -3.17 -3.58 10.70
N THR A 42 -3.58 -4.24 11.78
CA THR A 42 -4.97 -4.21 12.25
C THR A 42 -5.41 -2.79 12.58
N LYS A 43 -4.56 -2.02 13.29
CA LYS A 43 -4.85 -0.61 13.59
C LYS A 43 -4.87 0.25 12.33
N MET A 44 -3.95 0.05 11.39
CA MET A 44 -3.93 0.77 10.11
C MET A 44 -5.20 0.50 9.30
N ARG A 45 -5.63 -0.76 9.18
CA ARG A 45 -6.86 -1.15 8.49
C ARG A 45 -8.09 -0.49 9.12
N ALA A 46 -8.20 -0.50 10.44
CA ALA A 46 -9.30 0.17 11.14
C ALA A 46 -9.33 1.69 10.89
N GLN A 47 -8.17 2.34 10.80
CA GLN A 47 -8.12 3.77 10.44
C GLN A 47 -8.45 3.99 8.96
N ALA A 48 -7.98 3.14 8.06
CA ALA A 48 -8.30 3.22 6.64
C ALA A 48 -9.81 3.08 6.40
N GLU A 49 -10.46 2.13 7.09
CA GLU A 49 -11.91 1.97 7.06
C GLU A 49 -12.63 3.19 7.65
N LYS A 50 -12.21 3.66 8.83
CA LYS A 50 -12.80 4.83 9.49
C LYS A 50 -12.80 6.10 8.64
N TYR A 51 -11.74 6.29 7.84
CA TYR A 51 -11.58 7.48 6.99
C TYR A 51 -11.80 7.18 5.50
N GLU A 52 -12.37 6.02 5.18
CA GLU A 52 -12.69 5.59 3.80
C GLU A 52 -11.50 5.72 2.84
N VAL A 53 -10.29 5.43 3.34
CA VAL A 53 -9.07 5.47 2.55
C VAL A 53 -9.02 4.21 1.69
N PRO A 54 -8.98 4.32 0.34
CA PRO A 54 -9.01 3.17 -0.55
C PRO A 54 -7.64 2.49 -0.60
N VAL A 55 -7.31 1.75 0.46
CA VAL A 55 -6.05 1.00 0.58
C VAL A 55 -6.30 -0.44 1.00
N GLU A 56 -5.45 -1.31 0.50
CA GLU A 56 -5.28 -2.69 0.96
C GLU A 56 -3.96 -2.77 1.71
N ILE A 57 -3.99 -3.25 2.96
CA ILE A 57 -2.82 -3.24 3.84
C ILE A 57 -2.55 -4.66 4.29
N GLU A 58 -1.36 -5.19 4.02
CA GLU A 58 -0.98 -6.55 4.40
C GLU A 58 0.43 -6.56 5.00
N ALA A 59 0.73 -7.59 5.79
CA ALA A 59 2.07 -7.81 6.33
C ALA A 59 2.60 -9.18 5.91
N PHE A 60 3.88 -9.23 5.56
CA PHE A 60 4.59 -10.42 5.14
C PHE A 60 5.95 -10.51 5.85
N SER A 61 6.56 -11.69 5.81
CA SER A 61 7.98 -11.84 6.14
C SER A 61 8.84 -11.14 5.09
N GLU A 62 9.97 -10.58 5.53
CA GLU A 62 11.03 -10.04 4.69
C GLU A 62 11.47 -10.98 3.56
N ALA A 63 11.39 -12.30 3.76
CA ALA A 63 11.72 -13.30 2.74
C ALA A 63 10.81 -13.20 1.49
N LEU A 64 9.59 -12.67 1.66
CA LEU A 64 8.62 -12.49 0.58
C LEU A 64 8.72 -11.11 -0.09
N ALA A 65 9.65 -10.25 0.31
CA ALA A 65 9.77 -8.88 -0.23
C ALA A 65 9.95 -8.85 -1.76
N ASN A 66 10.74 -9.77 -2.32
CA ASN A 66 10.95 -9.85 -3.77
C ASN A 66 9.72 -10.36 -4.54
N GLU A 67 8.90 -11.21 -3.92
CA GLU A 67 7.69 -11.74 -4.55
C GLU A 67 6.54 -10.74 -4.41
N LYS A 68 6.15 -10.45 -3.17
CA LYS A 68 4.98 -9.63 -2.84
C LYS A 68 5.20 -8.14 -3.09
N GLY A 69 6.43 -7.65 -2.96
CA GLY A 69 6.73 -6.24 -3.17
C GLY A 69 6.48 -5.76 -4.61
N LYS A 70 6.45 -6.67 -5.59
CA LYS A 70 6.12 -6.35 -6.99
C LYS A 70 4.66 -5.92 -7.16
N ASP A 71 3.77 -6.46 -6.33
CA ASP A 71 2.34 -6.16 -6.37
C ASP A 71 1.98 -4.91 -5.54
N ALA A 72 2.90 -4.43 -4.69
CA ALA A 72 2.66 -3.27 -3.85
C ALA A 72 2.69 -1.96 -4.65
N ASP A 73 1.84 -0.99 -4.28
CA ASP A 73 2.01 0.42 -4.63
C ASP A 73 3.01 1.09 -3.67
N LEU A 74 3.14 0.59 -2.45
CA LEU A 74 4.12 1.02 -1.45
C LEU A 74 4.65 -0.15 -0.62
N VAL A 75 5.96 -0.23 -0.52
CA VAL A 75 6.67 -1.16 0.35
C VAL A 75 7.08 -0.42 1.63
N LEU A 76 6.62 -0.93 2.77
CA LEU A 76 7.00 -0.45 4.09
C LEU A 76 7.86 -1.49 4.80
N LEU A 77 8.99 -1.07 5.35
CA LEU A 77 9.88 -1.93 6.11
C LEU A 77 9.74 -1.61 7.61
N GLY A 78 9.57 -2.64 8.42
CA GLY A 78 9.68 -2.49 9.87
C GLY A 78 11.08 -1.97 10.26
N PRO A 79 11.20 -1.19 11.35
CA PRO A 79 12.46 -0.57 11.75
C PRO A 79 13.57 -1.61 12.02
N GLN A 80 13.20 -2.83 12.39
CA GLN A 80 14.12 -3.94 12.65
C GLN A 80 14.89 -4.40 11.41
N ILE A 81 14.32 -4.23 10.21
CA ILE A 81 14.93 -4.64 8.94
C ILE A 81 15.31 -3.43 8.06
N ALA A 82 15.43 -2.23 8.67
CA ALA A 82 15.75 -0.99 7.95
C ALA A 82 17.05 -1.10 7.14
N TYR A 83 18.02 -1.89 7.61
CA TYR A 83 19.28 -2.15 6.91
C TYR A 83 19.08 -2.78 5.52
N MET A 84 17.96 -3.47 5.28
CA MET A 84 17.63 -4.09 3.99
C MET A 84 17.08 -3.11 2.95
N GLN A 85 16.80 -1.84 3.33
CA GLN A 85 16.13 -0.89 2.44
C GLN A 85 16.88 -0.68 1.12
N ALA A 86 18.20 -0.55 1.17
CA ALA A 86 19.01 -0.34 -0.01
C ALA A 86 18.91 -1.51 -1.00
N ASP A 87 18.89 -2.73 -0.50
CA ASP A 87 18.81 -3.94 -1.33
C ASP A 87 17.40 -4.15 -1.88
N ILE A 88 16.36 -3.89 -1.08
CA ILE A 88 14.97 -3.96 -1.54
C ILE A 88 14.69 -2.91 -2.61
N LYS A 89 15.26 -1.69 -2.50
CA LYS A 89 15.17 -0.68 -3.56
C LYS A 89 15.82 -1.13 -4.87
N LYS A 90 16.91 -1.89 -4.82
CA LYS A 90 17.54 -2.47 -6.03
C LYS A 90 16.67 -3.58 -6.63
N LEU A 91 16.01 -4.39 -5.79
CA LEU A 91 15.11 -5.46 -6.23
C LEU A 91 13.81 -4.91 -6.82
N LEU A 92 13.32 -3.78 -6.31
CA LEU A 92 12.05 -3.16 -6.68
C LEU A 92 12.27 -1.70 -7.13
N PRO A 93 13.01 -1.46 -8.23
CA PRO A 93 13.46 -0.12 -8.61
C PRO A 93 12.33 0.85 -8.96
N THR A 94 11.16 0.32 -9.32
CA THR A 94 9.97 1.11 -9.68
C THR A 94 9.00 1.31 -8.53
N LYS A 95 9.30 0.76 -7.34
CA LYS A 95 8.40 0.81 -6.18
C LYS A 95 8.97 1.75 -5.11
N PRO A 96 8.15 2.61 -4.49
CA PRO A 96 8.59 3.34 -3.32
C PRO A 96 8.80 2.37 -2.16
N VAL A 97 9.96 2.47 -1.52
CA VAL A 97 10.36 1.65 -0.37
C VAL A 97 10.75 2.56 0.77
N GLU A 98 9.95 2.56 1.83
CA GLU A 98 10.14 3.41 3.01
C GLU A 98 10.28 2.58 4.29
N VAL A 99 11.00 3.12 5.28
CA VAL A 99 11.11 2.51 6.60
C VAL A 99 10.09 3.17 7.51
N ILE A 100 9.34 2.37 8.28
CA ILE A 100 8.40 2.88 9.27
C ILE A 100 9.18 3.54 10.40
N ASP A 101 8.77 4.75 10.78
CA ASP A 101 9.32 5.44 11.94
C ASP A 101 9.24 4.55 13.20
N SER A 102 10.37 4.43 13.90
CA SER A 102 10.49 3.52 15.04
C SER A 102 9.58 3.93 16.21
N THR A 103 9.30 5.22 16.37
CA THR A 103 8.40 5.74 17.42
C THR A 103 6.95 5.39 17.11
N LEU A 104 6.52 5.59 15.86
CA LEU A 104 5.17 5.21 15.41
C LEU A 104 4.97 3.70 15.51
N TYR A 105 5.97 2.91 15.11
CA TYR A 105 5.94 1.45 15.20
C TYR A 105 5.84 0.99 16.67
N GLY A 106 6.69 1.52 17.55
CA GLY A 106 6.69 1.17 18.97
C GLY A 106 5.40 1.55 19.71
N LYS A 107 4.74 2.64 19.30
CA LYS A 107 3.43 3.06 19.82
C LYS A 107 2.24 2.36 19.15
N VAL A 108 2.49 1.56 18.12
CA VAL A 108 1.44 0.91 17.30
C VAL A 108 0.46 1.96 16.74
N ASP A 109 0.98 3.10 16.31
CA ASP A 109 0.18 4.21 15.80
C ASP A 109 -0.25 3.96 14.35
N GLY A 110 -1.37 3.24 14.19
CA GLY A 110 -1.91 2.93 12.87
C GLY A 110 -2.31 4.15 12.05
N LEU A 111 -2.72 5.27 12.69
CA LEU A 111 -3.08 6.48 11.97
C LEU A 111 -1.84 7.21 11.46
N GLY A 112 -0.82 7.34 12.32
CA GLY A 112 0.46 7.95 11.97
C GLY A 112 1.12 7.23 10.79
N VAL A 113 1.19 5.90 10.85
CA VAL A 113 1.79 5.09 9.77
C VAL A 113 0.95 5.17 8.49
N LEU A 114 -0.39 5.14 8.58
CA LEU A 114 -1.25 5.30 7.40
C LEU A 114 -1.06 6.66 6.73
N LYS A 115 -0.96 7.75 7.49
CA LYS A 115 -0.69 9.09 6.96
C LYS A 115 0.66 9.15 6.24
N ALA A 116 1.70 8.59 6.84
CA ALA A 116 3.03 8.52 6.23
C ALA A 116 3.00 7.71 4.92
N ALA A 117 2.28 6.59 4.90
CA ALA A 117 2.12 5.74 3.73
C ALA A 117 1.42 6.47 2.56
N VAL A 118 0.29 7.14 2.84
CA VAL A 118 -0.43 7.92 1.83
C VAL A 118 0.43 9.07 1.31
N ALA A 119 1.19 9.73 2.18
CA ALA A 119 2.12 10.78 1.76
C ALA A 119 3.23 10.25 0.83
N ALA A 120 3.79 9.07 1.14
CA ALA A 120 4.80 8.43 0.29
C ALA A 120 4.26 8.07 -1.09
N ILE A 121 3.04 7.51 -1.18
CA ILE A 121 2.37 7.20 -2.45
C ILE A 121 2.17 8.48 -3.28
N LYS A 122 1.68 9.56 -2.67
CA LYS A 122 1.48 10.84 -3.36
C LYS A 122 2.78 11.43 -3.87
N LYS A 123 3.86 11.36 -3.07
CA LYS A 123 5.18 11.85 -3.47
C LYS A 123 5.74 11.07 -4.67
N ALA A 124 5.58 9.74 -4.67
CA ALA A 124 6.02 8.89 -5.78
C ALA A 124 5.27 9.23 -7.08
N ALA A 125 3.94 9.46 -7.00
CA ALA A 125 3.14 9.85 -8.15
C ALA A 125 3.49 11.24 -8.72
N ALA A 126 3.93 12.19 -7.87
CA ALA A 126 4.27 13.54 -8.30
C ALA A 126 5.70 13.69 -8.86
N GLY A 127 6.58 12.72 -8.59
CA GLY A 127 7.97 12.71 -9.07
C GLY A 127 8.22 11.83 -10.28
N SER A 128 7.16 11.27 -10.89
CA SER A 128 7.20 10.42 -12.09
C SER A 128 6.91 11.21 -13.36
#